data_AF-A0A7C4LQE7-F1
#
_entry.id   AF-A0A7C4LQE7-F1
#
_cell.length_a   1.000
_cell.length_b   1.000
_cell.length_c   1.000
_cell.angle_alpha   90.00
_cell.angle_beta   90.00
_cell.angle_gamma   90.00
#
_symmetry.space_group_name_H-M   'P 1'
#
loop_
_entity.id
_entity.type
_entity.pdbx_description
1 polymer ?
#
loop_
_entity_poly.entity_id
_entity_poly.type
_entity_poly.pdbx_seq_one_letter_code
_entity_poly.pdbx_strand_id
1 'polypeptide(L)'
;MSAESSVNVRYGQMTLALAAQAVIYQLRQRLGQPYDRWDASHFARQLFTGLDGDVRVSGDTILVTYYNAPHAEKLRAAYERLEAKLAAEGLSNRLPWLYNFKLDFCFK
;
A
#
# COMPACT_ATOMS: atom_id res chain seq x y z
N MET A 1 19.95 28.39 -10.08
CA MET A 1 19.77 27.06 -9.46
C MET A 1 19.18 27.29 -8.07
N SER A 2 17.96 26.90 -7.69
CA SER A 2 17.07 25.87 -8.22
C SER A 2 15.62 26.19 -7.82
N ALA A 3 14.74 26.42 -8.80
CA ALA A 3 13.28 26.51 -8.57
C ALA A 3 12.55 25.21 -8.97
N GLU A 4 13.18 24.37 -9.82
CA GLU A 4 12.60 23.14 -10.38
C GLU A 4 12.43 22.01 -9.36
N SER A 5 13.22 22.00 -8.28
CA SER A 5 13.08 20.99 -7.21
C SER A 5 11.78 21.13 -6.42
N SER A 6 11.18 22.33 -6.36
CA SER A 6 9.98 22.58 -5.55
C SER A 6 8.68 22.15 -6.22
N VAL A 7 8.62 22.23 -7.55
CA VAL A 7 7.41 21.95 -8.34
C VAL A 7 7.26 20.46 -8.58
N ASN A 8 8.33 19.76 -8.96
CA ASN A 8 8.30 18.30 -9.13
C ASN A 8 7.99 17.57 -7.82
N VAL A 9 8.47 18.07 -6.67
CA VAL A 9 8.13 17.51 -5.36
C VAL A 9 6.65 17.73 -5.03
N ARG A 10 6.09 18.91 -5.33
CA ARG A 10 4.66 19.19 -5.10
C ARG A 10 3.76 18.36 -6.01
N TYR A 11 4.12 18.21 -7.29
CA TYR A 11 3.39 17.33 -8.20
C TYR A 11 3.50 15.87 -7.77
N GLY A 12 4.70 15.40 -7.39
CA GLY A 12 4.89 14.06 -6.84
C GLY A 12 4.05 13.81 -5.58
N GLN A 13 4.00 14.79 -4.66
CA GLN A 13 3.15 14.74 -3.47
C GLN A 13 1.66 14.69 -3.82
N MET A 14 1.19 15.52 -4.76
CA MET A 14 -0.20 15.51 -5.21
C MET A 14 -0.57 14.20 -5.89
N THR A 15 0.27 13.69 -6.79
CA THR A 15 0.06 12.40 -7.46
C THR A 15 0.02 11.26 -6.45
N LEU A 16 0.94 11.24 -5.48
CA LEU A 16 0.94 10.23 -4.43
C LEU A 16 -0.29 10.33 -3.52
N ALA A 17 -0.73 11.54 -3.19
CA ALA A 17 -1.95 11.76 -2.42
C ALA A 17 -3.19 11.27 -3.17
N LEU A 18 -3.29 11.54 -4.47
CA LEU A 18 -4.39 11.04 -5.32
C LEU A 18 -4.37 9.51 -5.43
N ALA A 19 -3.19 8.91 -5.61
CA ALA A 19 -3.02 7.47 -5.63
C ALA A 19 -3.42 6.83 -4.28
N ALA A 20 -2.97 7.40 -3.17
CA ALA A 20 -3.34 6.95 -1.83
C ALA A 20 -4.85 7.04 -1.60
N GLN A 21 -5.49 8.15 -2.01
CA GLN A 21 -6.95 8.31 -1.94
C GLN A 21 -7.68 7.25 -2.77
N ALA A 22 -7.24 6.98 -3.99
CA ALA A 22 -7.84 5.96 -4.85
C ALA A 22 -7.70 4.54 -4.26
N VAL A 23 -6.52 4.21 -3.72
CA VAL A 23 -6.27 2.93 -3.06
C VAL A 23 -7.13 2.77 -1.80
N ILE A 24 -7.19 3.80 -0.96
CA ILE A 24 -8.03 3.82 0.25
C ILE A 24 -9.51 3.66 -0.11
N TYR A 25 -9.98 4.37 -1.14
CA TYR A 25 -11.36 4.25 -1.61
C TYR A 25 -11.68 2.82 -2.05
N GLN A 26 -10.84 2.21 -2.89
CA GLN A 26 -11.06 0.83 -3.33
C GLN A 26 -11.02 -0.16 -2.17
N LEU A 27 -10.09 0.01 -1.23
CA LEU A 27 -9.98 -0.85 -0.06
C LEU A 27 -11.24 -0.76 0.82
N ARG A 28 -11.77 0.44 1.04
CA ARG A 28 -13.04 0.65 1.76
C ARG A 28 -14.20 -0.10 1.12
N GLN A 29 -14.34 0.00 -0.20
CA GLN A 29 -15.41 -0.70 -0.93
C GLN A 29 -15.27 -2.23 -0.80
N ARG A 30 -14.03 -2.75 -0.88
CA ARG A 30 -13.75 -4.19 -0.74
C ARG A 30 -14.01 -4.74 0.66
N LEU A 31 -13.76 -3.93 1.71
CA LEU A 31 -14.00 -4.33 3.09
C LEU A 31 -15.49 -4.31 3.48
N GLY A 32 -16.32 -3.52 2.77
CA GLY A 32 -17.77 -3.45 2.99
C GLY A 32 -18.17 -2.70 4.26
N GLN A 33 -19.40 -2.92 4.74
CA GLN A 33 -19.93 -2.25 5.94
C GLN A 33 -19.13 -2.61 7.20
N PRO A 34 -18.82 -1.63 8.09
CA PRO A 34 -19.16 -0.20 8.03
C PRO A 34 -18.13 0.68 7.30
N TYR A 35 -17.04 0.10 6.80
CA TYR A 35 -15.86 0.79 6.25
C TYR A 35 -16.17 1.56 4.95
N ASP A 36 -17.10 1.05 4.15
CA ASP A 36 -17.59 1.69 2.93
C ASP A 36 -18.23 3.07 3.21
N ARG A 37 -18.74 3.32 4.42
CA ARG A 37 -19.37 4.60 4.83
C ARG A 37 -18.42 5.62 5.45
N TRP A 38 -17.22 5.22 5.86
CA TRP A 38 -16.27 6.14 6.51
C TRP A 38 -15.61 7.06 5.50
N ASP A 39 -15.21 8.29 5.83
CA ASP A 39 -14.36 9.05 4.89
C ASP A 39 -12.93 8.49 4.84
N ALA A 40 -12.16 8.89 3.82
CA ALA A 40 -10.80 8.37 3.62
C ALA A 40 -9.85 8.68 4.78
N SER A 41 -10.01 9.82 5.44
CA SER A 41 -9.15 10.23 6.56
C SER A 41 -9.50 9.45 7.83
N HIS A 42 -10.79 9.29 8.13
CA HIS A 42 -11.29 8.49 9.23
C HIS A 42 -10.89 7.01 9.08
N PHE A 43 -11.00 6.48 7.86
CA PHE A 43 -10.58 5.12 7.54
C PHE A 43 -9.06 4.92 7.57
N ALA A 44 -8.28 5.94 7.21
CA ALA A 44 -6.82 5.89 7.22
C ALA A 44 -6.23 6.01 8.63
N ARG A 45 -6.72 6.97 9.44
CA ARG A 45 -6.72 6.83 10.90
C ARG A 45 -7.52 5.56 11.23
N GLN A 46 -7.72 5.09 12.44
CA GLN A 46 -8.38 3.79 12.67
C GLN A 46 -7.72 2.55 12.00
N LEU A 47 -7.73 2.34 10.67
CA LEU A 47 -7.06 1.21 10.02
C LEU A 47 -5.53 1.32 10.14
N PHE A 48 -4.91 2.41 9.66
CA PHE A 48 -3.44 2.52 9.67
C PHE A 48 -2.86 2.88 11.04
N THR A 49 -3.62 3.53 11.93
CA THR A 49 -3.17 3.73 13.32
C THR A 49 -3.17 2.43 14.14
N GLY A 50 -3.90 1.39 13.72
CA GLY A 50 -3.79 0.05 14.32
C GLY A 50 -2.71 -0.82 13.66
N LEU A 51 -2.14 -0.36 12.54
CA LEU A 51 -1.12 -1.06 11.78
C LEU A 51 0.27 -0.62 12.25
N ASP A 52 0.71 -1.15 13.39
CA ASP A 52 2.13 -1.14 13.74
C ASP A 52 2.88 -2.00 12.71
N GLY A 53 3.97 -1.49 12.15
CA GLY A 53 4.67 -2.19 11.09
C GLY A 53 6.07 -1.64 10.80
N ASP A 54 6.83 -2.42 10.04
CA ASP A 54 8.12 -2.01 9.50
C ASP A 54 8.17 -2.25 8.00
N VAL A 55 8.96 -1.41 7.32
CA VAL A 55 9.32 -1.60 5.92
C VAL A 55 10.80 -1.91 5.88
N ARG A 56 11.16 -3.05 5.30
CA ARG A 56 12.55 -3.43 5.08
C ARG A 56 12.81 -3.85 3.65
N VAL A 57 14.03 -3.66 3.20
CA VAL A 57 14.49 -4.15 1.90
C VAL A 57 15.28 -5.42 2.11
N SER A 58 14.94 -6.47 1.38
CA SER A 58 15.65 -7.74 1.38
C SER A 58 15.91 -8.16 -0.07
N GLY A 59 17.17 -8.06 -0.50
CA GLY A 59 17.52 -8.29 -1.91
C GLY A 59 16.82 -7.27 -2.81
N ASP A 60 16.01 -7.75 -3.76
CA ASP A 60 15.22 -6.93 -4.68
C ASP A 60 13.74 -6.79 -4.27
N THR A 61 13.41 -7.11 -3.02
CA THR A 61 12.03 -7.05 -2.50
C THR A 61 11.92 -6.05 -1.34
N ILE A 62 10.96 -5.15 -1.44
CA ILE A 62 10.44 -4.35 -0.33
C ILE A 62 9.44 -5.23 0.41
N LEU A 63 9.72 -5.52 1.67
CA LEU A 63 8.82 -6.27 2.54
C LEU A 63 8.18 -5.33 3.56
N VAL A 64 6.86 -5.29 3.55
CA VAL A 64 6.04 -4.55 4.51
C VAL A 64 5.51 -5.54 5.54
N THR A 65 5.94 -5.39 6.81
CA THR A 65 5.46 -6.21 7.92
C THR A 65 4.44 -5.42 8.74
N TYR A 66 3.31 -6.03 9.09
CA TYR A 66 2.33 -5.48 10.03
C TYR A 66 2.18 -6.41 11.24
N TYR A 67 2.27 -5.88 12.47
CA TYR A 67 2.32 -6.64 13.73
C TYR A 67 0.96 -6.78 14.45
N ASN A 68 -0.04 -5.98 14.10
CA ASN A 68 -1.36 -5.97 14.73
C ASN A 68 -2.49 -5.72 13.71
N ALA A 69 -2.34 -6.27 12.52
CA ALA A 69 -3.25 -5.94 11.42
C ALA A 69 -4.70 -6.39 11.71
N PRO A 70 -5.70 -5.49 11.67
CA PRO A 70 -7.09 -5.89 11.77
C PRO A 70 -7.46 -6.78 10.57
N HIS A 71 -8.18 -7.87 10.83
CA HIS A 71 -8.52 -8.88 9.80
C HIS A 71 -7.30 -9.53 9.13
N ALA A 72 -6.20 -9.75 9.88
CA ALA A 72 -4.94 -10.32 9.39
C ALA A 72 -5.13 -11.51 8.44
N GLU A 73 -6.00 -12.47 8.74
CA GLU A 73 -6.22 -13.63 7.88
C GLU A 73 -6.72 -13.28 6.46
N LYS A 74 -7.63 -12.30 6.34
CA LYS A 74 -8.10 -11.82 5.03
C LYS A 74 -6.98 -11.09 4.29
N LEU A 75 -6.19 -10.30 5.01
CA LEU A 75 -5.07 -9.55 4.45
C LEU A 75 -3.94 -10.47 4.00
N ARG A 76 -3.65 -11.53 4.77
CA ARG A 76 -2.70 -12.59 4.39
C ARG A 76 -3.10 -13.27 3.09
N ALA A 77 -4.35 -13.72 3.04
CA ALA A 77 -4.92 -14.36 1.86
C ALA A 77 -4.85 -13.46 0.62
N ALA A 78 -4.98 -12.14 0.78
CA ALA A 78 -4.88 -11.17 -0.32
C ALA A 78 -3.43 -10.85 -0.70
N TYR A 79 -2.55 -10.55 0.27
CA TYR A 79 -1.31 -9.82 0.01
C TYR A 79 -0.01 -10.59 0.27
N GLU A 80 0.00 -11.68 1.06
CA GLU A 80 1.23 -12.47 1.21
C GLU A 80 1.54 -13.25 -0.08
N ARG A 81 2.83 -13.43 -0.39
CA ARG A 81 3.29 -14.08 -1.63
C ARG A 81 2.78 -13.37 -2.87
N LEU A 82 2.79 -12.04 -2.83
CA LEU A 82 2.20 -11.20 -3.88
C LEU A 82 2.79 -11.50 -5.27
N GLU A 83 4.09 -11.78 -5.33
CA GLU A 83 4.77 -12.15 -6.57
C GLU A 83 4.11 -13.33 -7.29
N ALA A 84 3.80 -14.40 -6.55
CA ALA A 84 3.20 -15.59 -7.12
C ALA A 84 1.75 -15.33 -7.60
N LYS A 85 0.99 -14.53 -6.86
CA LYS A 85 -0.38 -14.17 -7.21
C LYS A 85 -0.44 -13.31 -8.46
N LEU A 86 0.39 -12.28 -8.53
CA LEU A 86 0.47 -11.41 -9.72
C LEU A 86 0.97 -12.20 -10.94
N ALA A 87 1.96 -13.07 -10.77
CA ALA A 87 2.43 -13.93 -11.85
C ALA A 87 1.34 -14.86 -12.39
N ALA A 88 0.47 -15.40 -11.52
CA ALA A 88 -0.67 -16.22 -11.93
C ALA A 88 -1.70 -15.43 -12.76
N GLU A 89 -1.78 -14.11 -12.57
CA GLU A 89 -2.62 -13.20 -13.34
C GLU A 89 -1.90 -12.58 -14.56
N GLY A 90 -0.64 -12.95 -14.82
CA GLY A 90 0.17 -12.38 -15.89
C GLY A 90 0.64 -10.94 -15.62
N LEU A 91 0.58 -10.50 -14.37
CA LEU A 91 0.97 -9.17 -13.93
C LEU A 91 2.40 -9.14 -13.38
N SER A 92 3.13 -8.06 -13.64
CA SER A 92 4.46 -7.83 -13.07
C SER A 92 4.35 -7.40 -11.60
N ASN A 93 5.13 -8.03 -10.72
CA ASN A 93 5.32 -7.55 -9.35
C ASN A 93 6.45 -6.51 -9.21
N ARG A 94 7.11 -6.11 -10.31
CA ARG A 94 8.12 -5.05 -10.28
C ARG A 94 7.46 -3.69 -10.43
N LEU A 95 7.78 -2.79 -9.52
CA LEU A 95 7.22 -1.43 -9.46
C LEU A 95 8.24 -0.45 -10.05
N PRO A 96 8.06 0.07 -11.29
CA PRO A 96 9.08 0.91 -11.94
C PRO A 96 9.36 2.21 -11.21
N TRP A 97 8.35 2.78 -10.56
CA TRP A 97 8.49 3.97 -9.74
C TRP A 97 9.11 3.70 -8.35
N LEU A 98 9.34 2.44 -8.00
CA LEU A 98 10.13 2.03 -6.83
C LEU A 98 11.40 1.31 -7.30
N TYR A 99 12.12 1.86 -8.29
CA TYR A 99 13.39 1.32 -8.79
C TYR A 99 13.32 -0.16 -9.21
N ASN A 100 12.18 -0.60 -9.74
CA ASN A 100 11.91 -2.00 -10.12
C ASN A 100 12.03 -3.02 -8.98
N PHE A 101 11.95 -2.58 -7.72
CA PHE A 101 11.79 -3.49 -6.59
C PHE A 101 10.47 -4.24 -6.70
N LYS A 102 10.48 -5.46 -6.17
CA LYS A 102 9.30 -6.24 -5.88
C LYS A 102 8.66 -5.78 -4.59
N LEU A 103 7.37 -6.03 -4.43
CA LEU A 103 6.66 -5.79 -3.18
C LEU A 103 6.12 -7.10 -2.63
N ASP A 104 6.26 -7.30 -1.33
CA ASP A 104 5.55 -8.37 -0.62
C ASP A 104 5.12 -7.90 0.77
N PHE A 105 4.17 -8.60 1.33
CA PHE A 105 3.59 -8.28 2.63
C PHE A 105 3.78 -9.45 3.59
N CYS A 106 3.92 -9.12 4.88
CA CYS A 106 3.91 -10.07 5.97
C CYS A 106 3.00 -9.52 7.06
N PHE A 107 2.14 -10.36 7.60
CA PHE A 107 1.32 -10.02 8.75
C PHE A 107 1.80 -10.88 9.91
N LYS A 108 1.97 -10.31 11.10
CA LYS A 108 2.43 -10.95 12.34
C LYS A 108 1.42 -10.70 13.44
#